data_AF-A0A137P9A0-F1
#
_entry.id   AF-A0A137P9A0-F1
#
_cell.length_a   1.000
_cell.length_b   1.000
_cell.length_c   1.000
_cell.angle_alpha   90.00
_cell.angle_beta   90.00
_cell.angle_gamma   90.00
#
_symmetry.space_group_name_H-M   'P 1'
#
loop_
_entity.id
_entity.type
_entity.pdbx_description
1 polymer ?
#
loop_
_entity_poly.entity_id
_entity_poly.type
_entity_poly.pdbx_seq_one_letter_code
_entity_poly.pdbx_strand_id
1 'polypeptide(L)'
;MKFGSTLKESLYSEWKYYYIDYDGLKNLIKGPSEEFTEKNEVNFVEFLEKELDKVASFQTIKLGEINRRIQHCQKNVESLAKDPTASGQQYYEVEQEINSVIPQSYELYWLH
;
A
#
# COMPACT_ATOMS: atom_id res chain seq x y z
N MET A 1 -17.80 -14.66 9.75
CA MET A 1 -16.36 -14.86 9.44
C MET A 1 -15.54 -13.76 10.10
N LYS A 2 -14.35 -14.07 10.63
CA LYS A 2 -13.44 -13.10 11.30
C LYS A 2 -12.52 -12.35 10.32
N PHE A 3 -12.85 -12.33 9.04
CA PHE A 3 -12.02 -11.74 7.98
C PHE A 3 -11.69 -10.26 8.24
N GLY A 4 -12.68 -9.45 8.62
CA GLY A 4 -12.44 -8.04 8.96
C GLY A 4 -11.59 -7.82 10.21
N SER A 5 -11.58 -8.76 11.16
CA SER A 5 -10.72 -8.69 12.36
C SER A 5 -9.27 -8.97 11.99
N THR A 6 -9.05 -10.04 11.23
CA THR A 6 -7.71 -10.44 10.75
C THR A 6 -7.12 -9.41 9.81
N LEU A 7 -7.94 -8.82 8.94
CA LEU A 7 -7.51 -7.75 8.02
C LEU A 7 -6.98 -6.55 8.80
N LYS A 8 -7.66 -6.13 9.88
CA LYS A 8 -7.25 -4.97 10.70
C LYS A 8 -5.99 -5.17 11.53
N GLU A 9 -5.69 -6.41 11.92
CA GLU A 9 -4.53 -6.74 12.75
C GLU A 9 -3.22 -6.82 11.95
N SER A 10 -3.29 -7.00 10.63
CA SER A 10 -2.11 -7.08 9.74
C SER A 10 -1.86 -5.81 8.92
N LEU A 11 -2.52 -4.69 9.22
CA LEU A 11 -2.38 -3.47 8.43
C LEU A 11 -1.09 -2.73 8.78
N TYR A 12 -0.40 -2.26 7.75
CA TYR A 12 0.66 -1.29 7.92
C TYR A 12 0.07 0.03 8.44
N SER A 13 0.49 0.42 9.65
CA SER A 13 -0.12 1.53 10.39
C SER A 13 -0.10 2.85 9.61
N GLU A 14 0.96 3.11 8.85
CA GLU A 14 1.11 4.33 8.06
C GLU A 14 0.14 4.42 6.88
N TRP A 15 -0.35 3.28 6.38
CA TRP A 15 -1.21 3.22 5.19
C TRP A 15 -2.66 2.85 5.50
N LYS A 16 -3.02 2.76 6.78
CA LYS A 16 -4.33 2.34 7.26
C LYS A 16 -5.52 3.00 6.54
N TYR A 17 -5.40 4.27 6.15
CA TYR A 17 -6.46 5.01 5.45
C TYR A 17 -6.72 4.53 4.01
N TYR A 18 -5.70 3.97 3.37
CA TYR A 18 -5.73 3.55 1.97
C TYR A 18 -6.19 2.12 1.78
N TYR A 19 -6.29 1.32 2.84
CA TYR A 19 -6.93 0.00 2.79
C TYR A 19 -8.44 0.12 2.58
N ILE A 20 -9.03 -0.95 2.06
CA ILE A 20 -10.47 -1.02 1.85
C ILE A 20 -11.26 -0.95 3.17
N ASP A 21 -12.28 -0.10 3.23
CA ASP A 21 -13.20 0.00 4.37
C ASP A 21 -14.20 -1.15 4.36
N TYR A 22 -13.70 -2.32 4.74
CA TYR A 22 -14.48 -3.55 4.83
C TYR A 22 -15.69 -3.42 5.77
N ASP A 23 -15.56 -2.68 6.88
CA ASP A 23 -16.67 -2.51 7.81
C ASP A 23 -17.75 -1.59 7.25
N GLY A 24 -17.36 -0.52 6.55
CA GLY A 24 -18.29 0.33 5.79
C GLY A 24 -19.07 -0.48 4.76
N LEU A 25 -18.38 -1.26 3.92
CA LEU A 25 -18.97 -2.16 2.92
C LEU A 25 -19.94 -3.16 3.56
N LYS A 26 -19.52 -3.78 4.66
CA LYS A 26 -20.35 -4.76 5.39
C LYS A 26 -21.60 -4.12 6.00
N ASN A 27 -21.51 -2.88 6.47
CA ASN A 27 -22.66 -2.18 7.04
C ASN A 27 -23.67 -1.78 5.97
N LEU A 28 -23.22 -1.47 4.75
CA LEU A 28 -24.11 -1.20 3.61
C LEU A 28 -24.93 -2.44 3.23
N ILE A 29 -24.34 -3.64 3.32
CA ILE A 29 -25.05 -4.91 3.10
C ILE A 29 -26.05 -5.18 4.24
N LYS A 30 -25.66 -4.90 5.48
CA LYS A 30 -26.45 -5.17 6.69
C LYS A 30 -27.42 -4.05 7.07
N GLY A 31 -27.92 -3.28 6.11
CA GLY A 31 -28.77 -2.10 6.37
C GLY A 31 -29.95 -2.35 7.32
N PRO A 32 -30.66 -1.29 7.75
CA PRO A 32 -31.71 -1.37 8.78
C PRO A 32 -32.94 -2.21 8.38
N SER A 33 -33.08 -2.61 7.11
CA SER A 33 -34.13 -3.50 6.61
C SER A 33 -33.61 -4.93 6.43
N GLU A 34 -34.47 -5.93 6.70
CA GLU A 34 -34.14 -7.35 6.45
C GLU A 34 -33.94 -7.67 4.97
N GLU A 35 -34.49 -6.86 4.06
CA GLU A 35 -34.34 -7.02 2.62
C GLU A 35 -33.30 -6.06 2.02
N PHE A 36 -32.35 -6.64 1.27
CA PHE A 36 -31.40 -5.91 0.44
C PHE A 36 -32.08 -5.54 -0.88
N THR A 37 -32.41 -4.25 -1.04
CA THR A 37 -33.11 -3.73 -2.23
C THR A 37 -32.13 -3.35 -3.34
N GLU A 38 -32.62 -3.19 -4.57
CA GLU A 38 -31.83 -2.69 -5.71
C GLU A 38 -31.14 -1.34 -5.40
N LYS A 39 -31.80 -0.46 -4.65
CA LYS A 39 -31.20 0.82 -4.22
C LYS A 39 -29.99 0.60 -3.29
N ASN A 40 -30.06 -0.41 -2.42
CA ASN A 40 -28.94 -0.78 -1.55
C ASN A 40 -27.79 -1.36 -2.37
N GLU A 41 -28.10 -2.13 -3.42
CA GLU A 41 -27.11 -2.65 -4.37
C GLU A 41 -26.36 -1.54 -5.09
N VAL A 42 -27.09 -0.56 -5.66
CA VAL A 42 -26.46 0.60 -6.33
C VAL A 42 -25.54 1.35 -5.37
N ASN A 43 -26.01 1.66 -4.16
CA ASN A 43 -25.19 2.35 -3.15
C ASN A 43 -23.95 1.53 -2.75
N PHE A 44 -24.08 0.21 -2.65
CA PHE A 44 -22.98 -0.69 -2.32
C PHE A 44 -21.92 -0.71 -3.43
N VAL A 45 -22.35 -0.86 -4.69
CA VAL A 45 -21.45 -0.86 -5.85
C VAL A 45 -20.73 0.48 -5.97
N GLU A 46 -21.44 1.61 -5.86
CA GLU A 46 -20.81 2.93 -5.91
C GLU A 46 -19.78 3.15 -4.80
N PHE A 47 -20.04 2.62 -3.59
CA PHE A 47 -19.08 2.70 -2.49
C PHE A 47 -17.87 1.79 -2.72
N LEU A 48 -18.10 0.57 -3.23
CA LEU A 48 -17.05 -0.38 -3.57
C LEU A 48 -16.13 0.16 -4.68
N GLU A 49 -16.68 0.77 -5.72
CA GLU A 49 -15.91 1.40 -6.80
C GLU A 49 -15.02 2.51 -6.27
N LYS A 50 -15.52 3.39 -5.38
CA LYS A 50 -14.72 4.45 -4.75
C LYS A 50 -13.57 3.89 -3.92
N GLU A 51 -13.82 2.81 -3.19
CA GLU A 51 -12.80 2.15 -2.38
C GLU A 51 -11.74 1.46 -3.27
N LEU A 52 -12.15 0.83 -4.37
CA LEU A 52 -11.23 0.27 -5.37
C LEU A 52 -10.36 1.35 -6.02
N ASP A 53 -10.96 2.46 -6.45
CA ASP A 53 -10.24 3.59 -7.04
C ASP A 53 -9.23 4.19 -6.06
N LYS A 54 -9.60 4.29 -4.77
CA LYS A 54 -8.71 4.74 -3.70
C LYS A 54 -7.49 3.83 -3.57
N VAL A 55 -7.71 2.52 -3.46
CA VAL A 55 -6.62 1.52 -3.34
C VAL A 55 -5.73 1.56 -4.58
N ALA A 56 -6.32 1.50 -5.78
CA ALA A 56 -5.58 1.49 -7.04
C ALA A 56 -4.75 2.76 -7.26
N SER A 57 -5.32 3.93 -6.93
CA SER A 57 -4.62 5.22 -7.01
C SER A 57 -3.43 5.25 -6.05
N PHE A 58 -3.62 4.79 -4.81
CA PHE A 58 -2.55 4.73 -3.83
C PHE A 58 -1.45 3.75 -4.23
N GLN A 59 -1.82 2.56 -4.72
CA GLN A 59 -0.86 1.58 -5.23
C GLN A 59 0.00 2.16 -6.36
N THR A 60 -0.64 2.86 -7.31
CA THR A 60 0.06 3.50 -8.44
C THR A 60 1.07 4.54 -7.97
N ILE A 61 0.67 5.39 -7.02
CA ILE A 61 1.55 6.42 -6.45
C ILE A 61 2.74 5.77 -5.73
N LYS A 62 2.48 4.78 -4.86
CA LYS A 62 3.51 4.11 -4.07
C LYS A 62 4.45 3.26 -4.90
N LEU A 63 3.94 2.58 -5.92
CA LEU A 63 4.77 1.87 -6.89
C LEU A 63 5.72 2.84 -7.59
N GLY A 64 5.23 4.00 -8.03
CA GLY A 64 6.05 5.04 -8.65
C GLY A 64 7.12 5.59 -7.71
N GLU A 65 6.78 5.83 -6.44
CA GLU A 65 7.71 6.29 -5.40
C GLU A 65 8.81 5.26 -5.12
N ILE A 66 8.43 4.01 -4.84
CA ILE A 66 9.35 2.91 -4.56
C ILE A 66 10.28 2.67 -5.75
N ASN A 67 9.75 2.67 -6.97
CA ASN A 67 10.55 2.45 -8.16
C ASN A 67 11.57 3.58 -8.38
N ARG A 68 11.20 4.84 -8.13
CA ARG A 68 12.16 5.97 -8.18
C ARG A 68 13.27 5.82 -7.15
N ARG A 69 12.93 5.40 -5.92
CA ARG A 69 13.92 5.15 -4.85
C ARG A 69 14.87 4.02 -5.22
N ILE A 70 14.35 2.90 -5.74
CA ILE A 70 15.17 1.79 -6.24
C ILE A 70 16.13 2.26 -7.34
N GLN A 71 15.65 3.03 -8.31
CA GLN A 71 16.49 3.58 -9.38
C GLN A 71 17.55 4.54 -8.84
N HIS A 72 17.23 5.33 -7.81
CA HIS A 72 18.21 6.20 -7.15
C HIS A 72 19.31 5.39 -6.45
N CYS A 73 18.93 4.41 -5.63
CA CYS A 73 19.88 3.52 -4.98
C CYS A 73 20.77 2.80 -6.00
N GLN A 74 20.19 2.28 -7.09
CA GLN A 74 20.95 1.62 -8.15
C GLN A 74 22.02 2.55 -8.74
N LYS A 75 21.65 3.79 -9.08
CA LYS A 75 22.61 4.79 -9.60
C LYS A 75 23.70 5.13 -8.59
N ASN A 76 23.37 5.21 -7.31
CA ASN A 76 24.33 5.49 -6.24
C ASN A 76 25.33 4.34 -6.11
N VAL A 77 24.86 3.08 -6.08
CA VAL A 77 25.74 1.89 -6.06
C VAL A 77 26.65 1.86 -7.29
N GLU A 78 26.11 2.07 -8.49
CA GLU A 78 26.90 2.06 -9.73
C GLU A 78 27.96 3.17 -9.76
N SER A 79 27.66 4.33 -9.16
CA SER A 79 28.61 5.45 -9.07
C SER A 79 29.71 5.17 -8.06
N LEU A 80 29.37 4.65 -6.88
CA LEU A 80 30.34 4.28 -5.84
C LEU A 80 31.26 3.14 -6.32
N ALA A 81 30.73 2.16 -7.04
CA ALA A 81 31.53 1.05 -7.57
C ALA A 81 32.60 1.50 -8.59
N LYS A 82 32.39 2.65 -9.25
CA LYS A 82 33.34 3.25 -10.21
C LYS A 82 34.31 4.23 -9.54
N ASP A 83 34.06 4.62 -8.30
CA ASP A 83 34.87 5.58 -7.56
C ASP A 83 35.90 4.83 -6.68
N PRO A 84 37.19 4.85 -7.03
CA PRO A 84 38.24 4.19 -6.24
C PRO A 84 38.51 4.88 -4.90
N THR A 85 37.92 6.05 -4.64
CA THR A 85 38.02 6.78 -3.37
C THR A 85 36.77 6.63 -2.48
N ALA A 86 35.78 5.87 -2.92
CA ALA A 86 34.55 5.65 -2.19
C ALA A 86 34.83 5.13 -0.77
N SER A 87 34.26 5.81 0.22
CA SER A 87 34.40 5.47 1.63
C SER A 87 33.36 4.43 2.04
N GLY A 88 33.70 3.60 3.04
CA GLY A 88 32.76 2.65 3.63
C GLY A 88 31.47 3.30 4.17
N GLN A 89 31.54 4.58 4.56
CA GLN A 89 30.39 5.35 5.02
C GLN A 89 29.35 5.56 3.90
N GLN A 90 29.79 5.83 2.67
CA GLN A 90 28.86 6.02 1.53
C GLN A 90 28.16 4.71 1.16
N TYR A 91 28.85 3.56 1.26
CA TYR A 91 28.23 2.26 1.07
C TYR A 91 27.19 1.96 2.15
N TYR A 92 27.47 2.30 3.41
CA TYR A 92 26.54 2.14 4.52
C TYR A 92 25.28 2.99 4.35
N GLU A 93 25.41 4.24 3.89
CA GLU A 93 24.26 5.13 3.63
C GLU A 93 23.31 4.55 2.56
N VAL A 94 23.87 4.02 1.47
CA VAL A 94 23.08 3.36 0.42
C VAL A 94 22.44 2.06 0.94
N GLU A 95 23.13 1.30 1.77
CA GLU A 95 22.57 0.11 2.41
C GLU A 95 21.37 0.46 3.32
N GLN A 96 21.47 1.52 4.12
CA GLN A 96 20.36 2.01 4.94
C GLN A 96 19.17 2.42 4.08
N GLU A 97 19.41 3.12 2.96
CA GLU A 97 18.35 3.51 2.05
C GLU A 97 17.64 2.28 1.45
N ILE A 98 18.40 1.30 0.95
CA ILE A 98 17.85 0.04 0.43
C ILE A 98 17.00 -0.68 1.49
N ASN A 99 17.54 -0.83 2.71
CA ASN A 99 16.83 -1.47 3.81
C ASN A 99 15.54 -0.76 4.20
N SER A 100 15.44 0.54 4.00
CA SER A 100 14.21 1.31 4.25
C SER A 100 13.14 1.16 3.15
N VAL A 101 13.54 0.77 1.92
CA VAL A 101 12.62 0.55 0.78
C VAL A 101 12.01 -0.85 0.83
N ILE A 102 12.77 -1.84 1.29
CA ILE A 102 12.36 -3.27 1.27
C ILE A 102 10.99 -3.50 1.95
N PRO A 103 10.74 -3.04 3.20
CA PRO A 103 9.44 -3.24 3.86
C PRO A 103 8.29 -2.64 3.07
N GLN A 104 8.48 -1.46 2.48
CA GLN A 104 7.45 -0.78 1.70
C GLN A 104 7.08 -1.57 0.44
N SER A 105 8.03 -2.27 -0.19
CA SER A 105 7.73 -3.13 -1.33
C SER A 105 6.87 -4.35 -0.94
N TYR A 106 7.15 -4.94 0.22
CA TYR A 106 6.35 -6.06 0.74
C TYR A 106 4.95 -5.62 1.12
N GLU A 107 4.82 -4.50 1.84
CA GLU A 107 3.50 -3.98 2.23
C GLU A 107 2.66 -3.59 1.01
N LEU A 108 3.27 -3.06 -0.05
CA LEU A 108 2.54 -2.72 -1.27
C LEU A 108 1.96 -3.96 -1.96
N TYR A 109 2.68 -5.08 -1.92
CA TYR A 109 2.20 -6.36 -2.45
C TYR A 109 1.00 -6.90 -1.65
N TRP A 110 0.93 -6.61 -0.35
CA TRP A 110 -0.15 -7.06 0.53
C TRP A 110 -1.24 -5.99 0.78
N LEU A 111 -1.30 -4.93 -0.01
CA LEU A 111 -2.35 -3.92 0.13
C LEU A 111 -3.64 -4.39 -0.57
N HIS A 112 -4.72 -4.54 0.20
CA HIS A 112 -6.04 -4.98 -0.26
C HIS A 112 -7.14 -4.00 0.20
#